data_AF-A0A1H6QW21-F1
#
_entry.id   AF-A0A1H6QW21-F1
#
_cell.length_a   1.000
_cell.length_b   1.000
_cell.length_c   1.000
_cell.angle_alpha   90.00
_cell.angle_beta   90.00
_cell.angle_gamma   90.00
#
_symmetry.space_group_name_H-M   'P 1'
#
loop_
_entity.id
_entity.type
_entity.pdbx_description
1 polymer ?
#
loop_
_entity_poly.entity_id
_entity_poly.type
_entity_poly.pdbx_seq_one_letter_code
_entity_poly.pdbx_strand_id
1 'polypeptide(L)'
;MKSKSPYFIINACFGVLLTLMFLYLYFLNDIGTDSVKITSACEGLPAYMCKSRGLTRDFISILHYGVTTPKLINPYSLGIFSFFLYSWLSRILICLLPHRWTTITFITIDCISIGIFFLIVFTPLVLIY
;
A
#
# COMPACT_ATOMS: atom_id res chain seq x y z
N MET A 1 1.78 0.28 34.78
CA MET A 1 2.09 0.19 33.33
C MET A 1 1.90 1.56 32.73
N LYS A 2 2.92 2.17 32.09
CA LYS A 2 2.71 3.42 31.34
C LYS A 2 1.77 3.13 30.17
N SER A 3 0.65 3.83 30.13
CA SER A 3 -0.26 3.78 28.97
C SER A 3 0.53 4.16 27.72
N LYS A 4 0.45 3.34 26.67
CA LYS A 4 1.09 3.66 25.39
C LYS A 4 0.40 4.88 24.79
N SER A 5 1.16 5.76 24.13
CA SER A 5 0.58 6.96 23.53
C SER A 5 -0.46 6.57 22.47
N PRO A 6 -1.56 7.35 22.30
CA PRO A 6 -2.55 7.10 21.25
C PRO A 6 -1.91 7.00 19.85
N TYR A 7 -0.89 7.82 19.60
CA TYR A 7 -0.11 7.78 18.36
C TYR A 7 0.53 6.41 18.12
N PHE A 8 1.15 5.81 19.14
CA PHE A 8 1.72 4.46 19.02
C PHE A 8 0.65 3.42 18.70
N ILE A 9 -0.50 3.47 19.38
CA ILE A 9 -1.58 2.50 19.20
C ILE A 9 -2.12 2.57 17.77
N ILE A 10 -2.37 3.78 17.26
CA ILE A 10 -2.84 4.01 15.89
C ILE A 10 -1.82 3.44 14.88
N ASN A 11 -0.54 3.76 15.04
CA ASN A 11 0.51 3.26 14.15
C ASN A 11 0.63 1.74 14.20
N ALA A 12 0.51 1.13 15.38
CA ALA A 12 0.54 -0.31 15.53
C ALA A 12 -0.64 -0.98 14.83
N CYS A 13 -1.86 -0.46 14.98
CA CYS A 13 -3.05 -0.95 14.29
C CYS A 13 -2.89 -0.88 12.77
N PHE A 14 -2.45 0.27 12.23
CA PHE A 14 -2.21 0.40 10.79
C PHE A 14 -1.07 -0.49 10.29
N GLY A 15 0.00 -0.64 11.07
CA GLY A 15 1.09 -1.57 10.78
C GLY A 15 0.59 -3.01 10.66
N VAL A 16 -0.26 -3.46 11.59
CA VAL A 16 -0.89 -4.79 11.54
C VAL A 16 -1.78 -4.94 10.31
N LEU A 17 -2.67 -3.97 10.03
CA LEU A 17 -3.55 -4.02 8.86
C LEU A 17 -2.78 -4.12 7.54
N LEU A 18 -1.73 -3.31 7.39
CA LEU A 18 -0.87 -3.33 6.20
C LEU A 18 -0.06 -4.63 6.12
N THR A 19 0.39 -5.17 7.26
CA THR A 19 1.04 -6.49 7.30
C THR A 19 0.11 -7.58 6.81
N LEU A 20 -1.13 -7.61 7.29
CA LEU A 20 -2.15 -8.55 6.85
C LEU A 20 -2.46 -8.41 5.36
N MET A 21 -2.51 -7.17 4.85
CA MET A 21 -2.69 -6.92 3.42
C MET A 21 -1.52 -7.49 2.59
N PHE A 22 -0.27 -7.25 2.99
CA PHE A 22 0.90 -7.79 2.29
C PHE A 22 0.97 -9.32 2.37
N LEU A 23 0.67 -9.90 3.53
CA LEU A 23 0.59 -11.36 3.69
C LEU A 23 -0.51 -11.95 2.80
N TYR A 24 -1.69 -11.32 2.76
CA TYR A 24 -2.78 -11.74 1.90
C TYR A 24 -2.34 -11.76 0.43
N LEU A 25 -1.70 -10.68 -0.06
CA LEU A 25 -1.19 -10.61 -1.43
C LEU A 25 -0.07 -11.64 -1.70
N TYR A 26 0.78 -11.92 -0.72
CA TYR A 26 1.83 -12.91 -0.82
C TYR A 26 1.24 -14.32 -1.01
N PHE A 27 0.36 -14.76 -0.10
CA PHE A 27 -0.25 -16.09 -0.17
C PHE A 27 -1.20 -16.28 -1.35
N LEU A 28 -1.77 -15.19 -1.91
CA LEU A 28 -2.68 -15.28 -3.05
C LEU A 28 -1.99 -15.80 -4.32
N ASN A 29 -0.68 -15.66 -4.45
CA ASN A 29 0.08 -16.23 -5.56
C ASN A 29 0.14 -17.77 -5.51
N ASP A 30 0.28 -18.34 -4.30
CA ASP A 30 0.43 -19.79 -4.08
C ASP A 30 -0.86 -20.57 -4.35
N ILE A 31 -2.02 -19.90 -4.26
CA ILE A 31 -3.34 -20.48 -4.59
C ILE A 31 -3.50 -20.66 -6.12
N GLY A 32 -2.52 -20.20 -6.91
CA GLY A 32 -2.49 -20.35 -8.35
C GLY A 32 -3.33 -19.28 -9.03
N THR A 33 -2.67 -18.21 -9.46
CA THR A 33 -3.26 -17.14 -10.29
C THR A 33 -3.82 -17.64 -11.63
N ASP A 34 -3.45 -18.84 -12.06
CA ASP A 34 -4.01 -19.52 -13.23
C ASP A 34 -5.31 -20.29 -12.92
N SER A 35 -5.55 -20.70 -11.68
CA SER A 35 -6.75 -21.46 -11.27
C SER A 35 -7.84 -20.58 -10.65
N VAL A 36 -7.45 -19.53 -9.92
CA VAL A 36 -8.33 -18.48 -9.42
C VAL A 36 -8.02 -17.20 -10.19
N LYS A 37 -8.73 -16.98 -11.31
CA LYS A 37 -8.68 -15.69 -11.99
C LYS A 37 -9.09 -14.61 -10.99
N ILE A 38 -8.14 -13.79 -10.55
CA ILE A 38 -8.44 -12.59 -9.76
C ILE A 38 -9.14 -11.63 -10.71
N THR A 39 -10.47 -11.73 -10.75
CA THR A 39 -11.30 -10.90 -11.60
C THR A 39 -11.55 -9.57 -10.92
N SER A 40 -11.44 -8.47 -11.67
CA SER A 40 -11.88 -7.17 -11.15
C SER A 40 -13.36 -6.95 -11.50
N ALA A 41 -14.05 -6.13 -10.72
CA ALA A 41 -15.41 -5.68 -11.06
C ALA A 41 -15.48 -4.92 -12.41
N CYS A 42 -14.32 -4.53 -12.95
CA CYS A 42 -14.18 -3.83 -14.23
C CYS A 42 -13.66 -4.72 -15.37
N GLU A 43 -13.69 -6.04 -15.24
CA GLU A 43 -13.13 -6.91 -16.26
C GLU A 43 -13.94 -6.81 -17.56
N GLY A 44 -13.25 -6.60 -18.68
CA GLY A 44 -13.87 -6.32 -19.99
C GLY A 44 -14.12 -4.83 -20.28
N LEU A 45 -14.02 -3.93 -19.30
CA LEU A 45 -14.09 -2.50 -19.54
C LEU A 45 -12.77 -1.95 -20.10
N PRO A 46 -12.81 -0.93 -20.99
CA PRO A 46 -11.60 -0.27 -21.45
C PRO A 46 -10.80 0.35 -20.29
N ALA A 47 -9.47 0.36 -20.40
CA ALA A 47 -8.59 0.86 -19.35
C ALA A 47 -8.87 2.31 -18.93
N TYR A 48 -9.35 3.16 -19.85
CA TYR A 48 -9.73 4.54 -19.55
C TYR A 48 -10.96 4.66 -18.64
N MET A 49 -11.84 3.65 -18.63
CA MET A 49 -13.01 3.62 -17.74
C MET A 49 -12.72 3.08 -16.34
N CYS A 50 -11.66 2.27 -16.19
CA CYS A 50 -11.29 1.70 -14.89
C CYS A 50 -9.79 1.75 -14.65
N LYS A 51 -9.33 2.90 -14.15
CA LYS A 51 -7.92 3.18 -13.81
C LYS A 51 -7.37 2.31 -12.67
N SER A 52 -8.22 1.59 -11.93
CA SER A 52 -7.83 0.65 -10.87
C SER A 52 -7.73 -0.81 -11.34
N ARG A 53 -8.07 -1.10 -12.60
CA ARG A 53 -8.02 -2.46 -13.16
C ARG A 53 -6.59 -3.00 -13.09
N GLY A 54 -6.42 -4.22 -12.60
CA GLY A 54 -5.13 -4.93 -12.60
C GLY A 54 -4.20 -4.61 -11.42
N LEU A 55 -4.53 -3.64 -10.54
CA LEU A 55 -3.67 -3.27 -9.40
C LEU A 55 -3.30 -4.47 -8.52
N THR A 56 -4.27 -5.29 -8.12
CA THR A 56 -4.02 -6.47 -7.29
C THR A 56 -3.08 -7.47 -7.96
N ARG A 57 -3.25 -7.70 -9.26
CA ARG A 57 -2.39 -8.63 -10.04
C ARG A 57 -0.97 -8.09 -10.15
N ASP A 58 -0.82 -6.80 -10.41
CA ASP A 58 0.47 -6.14 -10.46
C ASP A 58 1.16 -6.14 -9.10
N PHE A 59 0.43 -5.93 -8.00
CA PHE A 59 1.00 -5.96 -6.65
C PHE A 59 1.54 -7.34 -6.29
N ILE A 60 0.80 -8.41 -6.64
CA ILE A 60 1.26 -9.78 -6.47
C ILE A 60 2.53 -10.02 -7.29
N SER A 61 2.54 -9.55 -8.55
CA SER A 61 3.71 -9.66 -9.42
C SER A 61 4.92 -8.94 -8.85
N ILE A 62 4.74 -7.72 -8.34
CA ILE A 62 5.83 -6.94 -7.72
C ILE A 62 6.38 -7.65 -6.49
N LEU A 63 5.52 -8.23 -5.64
CA LEU A 63 5.94 -8.94 -4.43
C LEU A 63 6.77 -10.21 -4.72
N HIS A 64 6.42 -10.96 -5.77
CA HIS A 64 7.07 -12.25 -6.06
C HIS A 64 8.25 -12.15 -7.03
N TYR A 65 8.13 -11.26 -8.02
CA TYR A 65 9.05 -11.20 -9.15
C TYR A 65 9.81 -9.87 -9.22
N GLY A 66 9.49 -8.92 -8.33
CA GLY A 66 10.11 -7.61 -8.30
C GLY A 66 9.57 -6.64 -9.35
N VAL A 67 10.22 -5.47 -9.46
CA VAL A 67 9.77 -4.34 -10.29
C VAL A 67 10.19 -4.42 -11.76
N THR A 68 11.06 -5.37 -12.13
CA THR A 68 11.59 -5.52 -13.50
C THR A 68 10.72 -6.38 -14.41
N THR A 69 9.56 -6.85 -13.93
CA THR A 69 8.67 -7.68 -14.74
C THR A 69 8.02 -6.89 -15.89
N PRO A 70 8.09 -7.37 -17.15
CA PRO A 70 7.51 -6.70 -18.32
C PRO A 70 5.97 -6.73 -18.38
N LYS A 71 5.29 -7.11 -17.29
CA LYS A 71 3.85 -7.43 -17.26
C LYS A 71 3.02 -6.54 -16.35
N LEU A 72 3.53 -5.37 -15.91
CA LEU A 72 2.67 -4.40 -15.22
C LEU A 72 1.52 -4.00 -16.15
N ILE A 73 0.31 -4.38 -15.77
CA ILE A 73 -0.92 -4.17 -16.54
C ILE A 73 -1.39 -2.72 -16.38
N ASN A 74 -1.15 -2.15 -15.20
CA ASN A 74 -1.62 -0.84 -14.82
C ASN A 74 -0.45 0.13 -14.61
N PRO A 75 -0.44 1.27 -15.33
CA PRO A 75 0.68 2.22 -15.29
C PRO A 75 0.85 2.91 -13.92
N TYR A 76 -0.17 2.88 -13.08
CA TYR A 76 -0.16 3.49 -11.74
C TYR A 76 0.24 2.51 -10.64
N SER A 77 0.34 1.20 -10.95
CA SER A 77 0.62 0.15 -9.96
C SER A 77 1.87 0.41 -9.13
N LEU A 78 2.97 0.79 -9.77
CA LEU A 78 4.23 0.97 -9.06
C LEU A 78 4.15 2.11 -8.03
N GLY A 79 3.53 3.23 -8.41
CA GLY A 79 3.31 4.36 -7.50
C GLY A 79 2.46 3.95 -6.31
N ILE A 80 1.29 3.33 -6.57
CA ILE A 80 0.34 2.92 -5.53
C ILE A 80 0.95 1.85 -4.61
N PHE A 81 1.67 0.89 -5.17
CA PHE A 81 2.40 -0.11 -4.39
C PHE A 81 3.45 0.54 -3.48
N SER A 82 4.24 1.48 -4.02
CA SER A 82 5.27 2.18 -3.24
C SER A 82 4.69 3.03 -2.11
N PHE A 83 3.51 3.61 -2.29
CA PHE A 83 2.78 4.29 -1.21
C PHE A 83 2.42 3.34 -0.06
N PHE A 84 1.86 2.17 -0.37
CA PHE A 84 1.53 1.18 0.65
C PHE A 84 2.78 0.61 1.32
N LEU A 85 3.85 0.38 0.57
CA LEU A 85 5.13 -0.09 1.09
C LEU A 85 5.76 0.94 2.03
N TYR A 86 5.82 2.20 1.62
CA TYR A 86 6.31 3.31 2.45
C TYR A 86 5.48 3.44 3.74
N SER A 87 4.15 3.42 3.62
CA SER A 87 3.26 3.50 4.77
C SER A 87 3.49 2.34 5.72
N TRP A 88 3.64 1.12 5.22
CA TRP A 88 3.86 -0.06 6.05
C TRP A 88 5.20 0.02 6.80
N LEU A 89 6.28 0.34 6.08
CA LEU A 89 7.60 0.48 6.68
C LEU A 89 7.63 1.62 7.70
N SER A 90 6.98 2.76 7.43
CA SER A 90 6.94 3.88 8.37
C SER A 90 6.20 3.49 9.66
N ARG A 91 5.08 2.75 9.58
CA ARG A 91 4.38 2.24 10.78
C ARG A 91 5.23 1.29 11.60
N ILE A 92 5.93 0.36 10.95
CA ILE A 92 6.87 -0.55 11.64
C ILE A 92 7.97 0.26 12.32
N LEU A 93 8.63 1.17 11.61
CA LEU A 93 9.70 2.00 12.16
C LEU A 93 9.23 2.82 13.35
N ILE A 94 8.07 3.45 13.28
CA ILE A 94 7.48 4.23 14.38
C ILE A 94 7.22 3.36 15.62
N CYS A 95 6.76 2.12 15.42
CA CYS A 95 6.56 1.18 16.52
C CYS A 95 7.88 0.68 17.14
N LEU A 96 8.98 0.69 16.39
CA LEU A 96 10.31 0.34 16.89
C LEU A 96 11.05 1.52 17.54
N LEU A 97 10.66 2.76 17.21
CA LEU A 97 11.30 3.96 17.75
C LEU A 97 11.02 4.17 19.24
N PRO A 98 12.02 4.62 20.03
CA PRO A 98 11.80 4.99 21.42
C PRO A 98 10.81 6.14 21.57
N HIS A 99 9.91 6.06 22.55
CA HIS A 99 8.89 7.10 22.78
C HIS A 99 9.45 8.52 22.94
N ARG A 100 10.70 8.67 23.41
CA ARG A 100 11.37 9.97 23.51
C ARG A 100 11.60 10.68 22.16
N TRP A 101 11.53 9.97 21.04
CA TRP A 101 11.76 10.53 19.70
C TRP A 101 10.45 10.90 18.98
N THR A 102 9.29 10.48 19.50
CA THR A 102 7.97 10.82 18.94
C THR A 102 7.53 12.20 19.42
N THR A 103 8.19 13.26 18.94
CA THR A 103 7.80 14.65 19.20
C THR A 103 6.59 15.06 18.34
N ILE A 104 5.91 16.15 18.70
CA ILE A 104 4.81 16.70 17.89
C ILE A 104 5.30 17.02 16.47
N THR A 105 6.50 17.60 16.33
CA THR A 105 7.10 17.88 15.02
C THR A 105 7.26 16.62 14.18
N PHE A 106 7.73 15.53 14.77
CA PHE A 106 7.86 14.25 14.08
C PHE A 106 6.50 13.71 13.61
N ILE A 107 5.48 13.76 14.49
CA ILE A 107 4.10 13.36 14.15
C ILE A 107 3.56 14.19 12.98
N THR A 108 3.77 15.51 13.01
CA THR A 108 3.34 16.41 11.93
C THR A 108 4.03 16.07 10.61
N ILE A 109 5.34 15.81 10.63
CA ILE A 109 6.10 15.44 9.43
C ILE A 109 5.60 14.11 8.86
N ASP A 110 5.35 13.10 9.70
CA ASP A 110 4.79 11.80 9.26
C ASP A 110 3.41 11.96 8.61
N CYS A 111 2.50 12.72 9.23
CA CYS A 111 1.18 12.97 8.67
C CYS A 111 1.25 13.71 7.33
N ILE A 112 2.09 14.75 7.23
CA ILE A 112 2.26 15.54 6.01
C ILE A 112 2.91 14.69 4.91
N SER A 113 3.96 13.91 5.21
CA SER A 113 4.64 13.10 4.21
C SER A 113 3.70 12.05 3.60
N ILE A 114 2.89 11.40 4.42
CA ILE A 114 1.89 10.42 3.96
C ILE A 114 0.78 11.10 3.17
N GLY A 115 0.29 12.25 3.62
CA GLY A 115 -0.72 13.03 2.91
C GLY A 115 -0.25 13.47 1.52
N ILE A 116 0.96 14.03 1.43
CA ILE A 116 1.55 14.46 0.15
C ILE A 116 1.77 13.25 -0.76
N PHE A 117 2.32 12.15 -0.24
CA PHE A 117 2.59 10.97 -1.06
C PHE A 117 1.30 10.33 -1.58
N PHE A 118 0.26 10.28 -0.74
CA PHE A 118 -1.08 9.87 -1.14
C PHE A 118 -1.60 10.71 -2.29
N LEU A 119 -1.54 12.05 -2.18
CA LEU A 119 -2.02 12.94 -3.23
C LEU A 119 -1.25 12.69 -4.54
N ILE A 120 0.08 12.66 -4.52
CA ILE A 120 0.90 12.43 -5.73
C ILE A 120 0.50 11.13 -6.43
N VAL A 121 0.37 10.05 -5.67
CA VAL A 121 0.17 8.70 -6.22
C VAL A 121 -1.26 8.43 -6.65
N PHE A 122 -2.24 8.93 -5.89
CA PHE A 122 -3.66 8.66 -6.16
C PHE A 122 -4.36 9.73 -6.99
N THR A 123 -3.74 10.89 -7.23
CA THR A 123 -4.27 11.91 -8.18
C THR A 123 -4.77 11.31 -9.49
N PRO A 124 -4.03 10.46 -10.22
CA PRO A 124 -4.52 9.91 -11.49
C PRO A 124 -5.75 9.01 -11.33
N LEU A 125 -5.95 8.40 -10.16
CA LEU A 125 -7.13 7.58 -9.84
C LEU A 125 -8.33 8.41 -9.38
N VAL A 126 -8.09 9.49 -8.64
CA VAL A 126 -9.13 10.33 -8.02
C VAL A 126 -9.65 11.39 -9.00
N LEU A 127 -8.76 12.02 -9.76
CA LEU A 127 -9.14 13.01 -10.76
C LEU A 127 -9.52 12.30 -12.06
N ILE A 128 -10.82 12.36 -12.35
CA ILE A 128 -11.41 11.91 -13.61
C ILE A 128 -11.14 13.01 -14.65
N TYR A 129 -9.93 13.04 -15.18
CA TYR A 129 -9.66 13.58 -16.51
C TYR A 129 -9.63 12.43 -17.51
#